data_AF-A0A5N6XZG7-F1
#
_entry.id   AF-A0A5N6XZG7-F1
#
_cell.length_a   1.000
_cell.length_b   1.000
_cell.length_c   1.000
_cell.angle_alpha   90.00
_cell.angle_beta   90.00
_cell.angle_gamma   90.00
#
_symmetry.space_group_name_H-M   'P 1'
#
loop_
_entity.id
_entity.type
_entity.pdbx_description
1 polymer ?
#
loop_
_entity_poly.entity_id
_entity_poly.type
_entity_poly.pdbx_seq_one_letter_code
_entity_poly.pdbx_strand_id
1 'polypeptide(L)'
;MTSDRIWFDSEWIGRIIHFEESPSWMIVEKLEENTQYYRRRDSEESKFYSECSGIFICENTVTSTQAIMKVRMQIPYDESIDYHPNERAQQAVGEICGRTELETQALNILTDEECPSTPKLIAWKHEAQDSKWLGTWRLIDYIVMERLQGITLSPDTIDHLTGERKQSLRKAFKEAYNYLIDWETWRSRKQGEEWNDAQYNFWDLG
;
A
#
# COMPACT_ATOMS: atom_id res chain seq x y z
N MET A 1 5.20 21.06 15.42
CA MET A 1 6.20 19.98 15.28
C MET A 1 5.61 18.77 15.97
N THR A 2 4.77 18.03 15.26
CA THR A 2 4.32 16.71 15.70
C THR A 2 5.55 15.82 15.67
N SER A 3 5.92 15.24 16.81
CA SER A 3 6.87 14.13 16.86
C SER A 3 6.41 13.09 15.84
N ASP A 4 7.31 12.59 14.99
CA ASP A 4 7.00 11.42 14.15
C ASP A 4 6.59 10.28 15.08
N ARG A 5 5.27 10.03 15.13
CA ARG A 5 4.70 8.95 15.93
C ARG A 5 4.99 7.67 15.18
N ILE A 6 5.64 6.73 15.87
CA ILE A 6 5.86 5.39 15.34
C ILE A 6 4.58 4.59 15.60
N TRP A 7 3.89 4.19 14.54
CA TRP A 7 2.66 3.40 14.64
C TRP A 7 2.94 1.89 14.58
N PHE A 8 4.00 1.50 13.85
CA PHE A 8 4.45 0.11 13.76
C PHE A 8 5.75 -0.07 14.55
N ASP A 9 5.62 -0.26 15.86
CA ASP A 9 6.75 -0.50 16.76
C ASP A 9 7.31 -1.93 16.67
N SER A 10 8.27 -2.26 17.53
CA SER A 10 8.91 -3.58 17.56
C SER A 10 7.96 -4.74 17.90
N GLU A 11 6.80 -4.47 18.50
CA GLU A 11 5.84 -5.51 18.87
C GLU A 11 5.14 -6.12 17.66
N TRP A 12 5.29 -5.51 16.48
CA TRP A 12 4.79 -6.04 15.20
C TRP A 12 5.61 -7.21 14.68
N ILE A 13 6.90 -7.26 15.00
CA ILE A 13 7.79 -8.33 14.54
C ILE A 13 7.45 -9.63 15.28
N GLY A 14 7.34 -10.73 14.54
CA GLY A 14 6.93 -12.03 15.04
C GLY A 14 5.42 -12.23 15.13
N ARG A 15 4.60 -11.21 14.82
CA ARG A 15 3.14 -11.39 14.79
C ARG A 15 2.72 -12.29 13.65
N ILE A 16 1.80 -13.20 13.94
CA ILE A 16 1.18 -14.08 12.96
C ILE A 16 -0.18 -13.52 12.58
N ILE A 17 -0.37 -13.28 11.30
CA ILE A 17 -1.61 -12.79 10.71
C ILE A 17 -2.31 -13.97 10.04
N HIS A 18 -3.51 -14.28 10.53
CA HIS A 18 -4.35 -15.36 10.01
C HIS A 18 -5.25 -14.87 8.89
N PHE A 19 -5.43 -15.66 7.85
CA PHE A 19 -6.36 -15.40 6.74
C PHE A 19 -7.30 -16.60 6.62
N GLU A 20 -8.54 -16.38 6.17
CA GLU A 20 -9.54 -17.47 6.06
C GLU A 20 -9.22 -18.42 4.91
N GLU A 21 -8.86 -17.88 3.74
CA GLU A 21 -8.64 -18.65 2.51
C GLU A 21 -7.16 -18.80 2.13
N SER A 22 -6.24 -18.38 3.01
CA SER A 22 -4.79 -18.41 2.76
C SER A 22 -4.04 -18.85 4.02
N PRO A 23 -2.83 -19.43 3.90
CA PRO A 23 -1.98 -19.70 5.05
C PRO A 23 -1.76 -18.45 5.92
N SER A 24 -1.41 -18.68 7.17
CA SER A 24 -1.03 -17.56 8.05
C SER A 24 0.37 -17.06 7.70
N TRP A 25 0.59 -15.77 7.90
CA TRP A 25 1.85 -15.09 7.56
C TRP A 25 2.43 -14.42 8.80
N MET A 26 3.70 -14.68 9.09
CA MET A 26 4.42 -14.08 10.19
C MET A 26 5.18 -12.84 9.71
N ILE A 27 5.05 -11.71 10.39
CA ILE A 27 5.83 -10.50 10.12
C ILE A 27 7.27 -10.72 10.62
N VAL A 28 8.26 -10.52 9.75
CA VAL A 28 9.67 -10.82 10.04
C VAL A 28 10.52 -9.56 10.11
N GLU A 29 10.29 -8.62 9.19
CA GLU A 29 11.08 -7.40 9.09
C GLU A 29 10.19 -6.25 8.63
N LYS A 30 10.43 -5.05 9.18
CA LYS A 30 9.81 -3.81 8.74
C LYS A 30 10.73 -3.10 7.76
N LEU A 31 10.24 -2.83 6.56
CA LEU A 31 10.97 -2.15 5.50
C LEU A 31 10.71 -0.65 5.50
N GLU A 32 9.44 -0.26 5.65
CA GLU A 32 9.02 1.14 5.54
C GLU A 32 7.81 1.41 6.45
N GLU A 33 7.72 2.65 6.92
CA GLU A 33 6.50 3.22 7.50
C GLU A 33 6.27 4.59 6.89
N ASN A 34 5.05 4.82 6.42
CA ASN A 34 4.62 6.10 5.90
C ASN A 34 3.26 6.48 6.51
N THR A 35 3.16 7.73 6.95
CA THR A 35 1.96 8.25 7.60
C THR A 35 1.40 9.41 6.81
N GLN A 36 0.10 9.38 6.56
CA GLN A 36 -0.62 10.47 5.91
C GLN A 36 -1.76 10.94 6.79
N TYR A 37 -1.68 12.21 7.16
CA TYR A 37 -2.71 12.88 7.94
C TYR A 37 -3.64 13.67 7.03
N TYR A 38 -4.93 13.51 7.28
CA TYR A 38 -5.97 14.35 6.72
C TYR A 38 -6.64 15.14 7.84
N ARG A 39 -7.10 16.33 7.50
CA ARG A 39 -8.09 17.03 8.32
C ARG A 39 -9.45 16.40 8.10
N ARG A 40 -10.36 16.58 9.06
CA ARG A 40 -11.71 16.04 8.95
C ARG A 40 -12.43 16.49 7.67
N ARG A 41 -12.35 17.78 7.34
CA ARG A 41 -12.98 18.33 6.12
C ARG A 41 -12.44 17.65 4.85
N ASP A 42 -11.12 17.57 4.74
CA ASP A 42 -10.46 17.00 3.56
C ASP A 42 -10.80 15.52 3.42
N SER A 43 -10.95 14.81 4.55
CA SER A 43 -11.39 13.42 4.60
C SER A 43 -12.83 13.25 4.11
N GLU A 44 -13.76 14.10 4.58
CA GLU A 44 -15.17 14.08 4.19
C GLU A 44 -15.35 14.40 2.69
N GLU A 45 -14.53 15.29 2.13
CA GLU A 45 -14.59 15.66 0.71
C GLU A 45 -13.95 14.60 -0.21
N SER A 46 -12.81 14.03 0.19
CA SER A 46 -12.04 13.10 -0.64
C SER A 46 -12.42 11.63 -0.47
N LYS A 47 -13.15 11.29 0.61
CA LYS A 47 -13.39 9.92 1.10
C LYS A 47 -12.13 9.17 1.52
N PHE A 48 -10.97 9.83 1.55
CA PHE A 48 -9.77 9.26 2.16
C PHE A 48 -9.75 9.56 3.65
N TYR A 49 -9.19 8.67 4.46
CA TYR A 49 -9.01 8.86 5.89
C TYR A 49 -7.52 8.97 6.22
N SER A 50 -7.19 9.55 7.37
CA SER A 50 -5.81 9.53 7.86
C SER A 50 -5.37 8.10 8.07
N GLU A 51 -4.24 7.72 7.48
CA GLU A 51 -3.74 6.36 7.52
C GLU A 51 -2.25 6.33 7.87
N CYS A 52 -1.85 5.27 8.56
CA CYS A 52 -0.46 4.85 8.63
C CYS A 52 -0.32 3.54 7.87
N SER A 53 0.69 3.46 7.02
CA SER A 53 1.01 2.29 6.21
C SER A 53 2.38 1.76 6.57
N GLY A 54 2.48 0.47 6.81
CA GLY A 54 3.73 -0.24 7.06
C GLY A 54 3.97 -1.28 5.97
N ILE A 55 5.19 -1.35 5.46
CA ILE A 55 5.62 -2.40 4.51
C ILE A 55 6.56 -3.34 5.23
N PHE A 56 6.27 -4.63 5.17
CA PHE A 56 6.98 -5.67 5.89
C PHE A 56 7.38 -6.82 4.97
N ILE A 57 8.51 -7.47 5.29
CA ILE A 57 8.75 -8.84 4.88
C ILE A 57 7.96 -9.74 5.81
N CYS A 58 7.21 -10.67 5.24
CA CYS A 58 6.51 -11.71 5.97
C CYS A 58 6.85 -13.09 5.44
N GLU A 59 6.67 -14.11 6.28
CA GLU A 59 6.95 -15.51 5.96
C GLU A 59 5.70 -16.35 6.11
N ASN A 60 5.46 -17.22 5.13
CA ASN A 60 4.41 -18.21 5.20
C ASN A 60 4.71 -19.19 6.34
N THR A 61 3.78 -19.36 7.26
CA THR A 61 3.95 -20.22 8.44
C THR A 61 4.08 -21.71 8.14
N VAL A 62 3.72 -22.14 6.93
CA VAL A 62 3.77 -23.55 6.49
C VAL A 62 4.98 -23.82 5.60
N THR A 63 5.24 -22.94 4.62
CA THR A 63 6.29 -23.16 3.60
C THR A 63 7.57 -22.36 3.84
N SER A 64 7.57 -21.42 4.79
CA SER A 64 8.66 -20.45 5.03
C SER A 64 9.02 -19.59 3.81
N THR A 65 8.13 -19.51 2.81
CA THR A 65 8.33 -18.62 1.66
C THR A 65 8.10 -17.18 2.07
N GLN A 66 8.95 -16.28 1.60
CA GLN A 66 8.86 -14.85 1.89
C GLN A 66 7.95 -14.11 0.91
N ALA A 67 7.20 -13.15 1.43
CA ALA A 67 6.32 -12.26 0.69
C ALA A 67 6.39 -10.82 1.27
N ILE A 68 5.75 -9.87 0.60
CA ILE A 68 5.57 -8.52 1.14
C ILE A 68 4.17 -8.42 1.76
N MET A 69 4.12 -7.95 3.01
CA MET A 69 2.87 -7.58 3.67
C MET A 69 2.81 -6.06 3.80
N LYS A 70 1.81 -5.45 3.19
CA LYS A 70 1.43 -4.07 3.45
C LYS A 70 0.32 -4.07 4.50
N VAL A 71 0.54 -3.36 5.59
CA VAL A 71 -0.46 -3.13 6.64
C VAL A 71 -0.89 -1.68 6.59
N ARG A 72 -2.19 -1.42 6.45
CA ARG A 72 -2.76 -0.07 6.54
C ARG A 72 -3.63 0.03 7.76
N MET A 73 -3.37 1.03 8.58
CA MET A 73 -4.14 1.30 9.79
C MET A 73 -4.76 2.69 9.68
N GLN A 74 -6.05 2.80 9.98
CA GLN A 74 -6.67 4.11 10.17
C GLN A 74 -6.10 4.77 11.43
N ILE A 75 -5.71 6.03 11.29
CA ILE A 75 -5.25 6.87 12.40
C ILE A 75 -6.18 8.08 12.57
N PRO A 76 -6.14 8.78 13.71
CA PRO A 76 -6.96 9.97 13.92
C PRO A 76 -6.61 11.09 12.93
N TYR A 77 -7.55 12.01 12.70
CA TYR A 77 -7.26 13.27 11.99
C TYR A 77 -6.16 14.07 12.69
N ASP A 78 -5.41 14.85 11.92
CA ASP A 78 -4.31 15.70 12.39
C ASP A 78 -4.73 16.52 13.62
N GLU A 79 -5.87 17.23 13.52
CA GLU A 79 -6.38 18.07 14.61
C GLU A 79 -6.85 17.30 15.85
N SER A 80 -7.02 15.98 15.77
CA SER A 80 -7.64 15.15 16.80
C SER A 80 -6.71 14.07 17.38
N ILE A 81 -5.44 14.10 17.00
CA ILE A 81 -4.45 13.07 17.36
C ILE A 81 -4.26 12.92 18.88
N ASP A 82 -4.49 14.00 19.62
CA ASP A 82 -4.36 14.07 21.08
C ASP A 82 -5.71 14.13 21.81
N TYR A 83 -6.83 13.98 21.10
CA TYR A 83 -8.17 13.94 21.70
C TYR A 83 -8.36 12.67 22.53
N HIS A 84 -9.42 12.60 23.33
CA HIS A 84 -9.67 11.42 24.15
C HIS A 84 -9.89 10.16 23.25
N PRO A 85 -9.43 8.95 23.64
CA PRO A 85 -9.58 7.74 22.82
C PRO A 85 -11.00 7.49 22.31
N ASN A 86 -12.01 7.73 23.15
CA ASN A 86 -13.42 7.60 22.76
C ASN A 86 -13.83 8.57 21.63
N GLU A 87 -13.29 9.80 21.60
CA GLU A 87 -13.58 10.78 20.55
C GLU A 87 -12.92 10.37 19.24
N ARG A 88 -11.69 9.86 19.31
CA ARG A 88 -10.98 9.34 18.14
C ARG A 88 -11.64 8.08 17.58
N ALA A 89 -12.19 7.23 18.44
CA ALA A 89 -12.88 6.00 18.02
C ALA A 89 -14.16 6.27 17.19
N GLN A 90 -14.78 7.45 17.36
CA GLN A 90 -15.94 7.85 16.56
C GLN A 90 -15.60 8.16 15.09
N GLN A 91 -14.31 8.35 14.76
CA GLN A 91 -13.86 8.65 13.39
C GLN A 91 -13.69 7.40 12.54
N ALA A 92 -13.80 6.23 13.15
CA ALA A 92 -13.48 4.97 12.53
C ALA A 92 -14.48 4.61 11.44
N VAL A 93 -13.95 4.24 10.27
CA VAL A 93 -14.77 3.73 9.18
C VAL A 93 -14.97 2.23 9.40
N GLY A 94 -16.21 1.75 9.24
CA GLY A 94 -16.58 0.35 9.52
C GLY A 94 -16.43 -0.60 8.33
N GLU A 95 -16.25 -0.08 7.12
CA GLU A 95 -16.12 -0.85 5.88
C GLU A 95 -14.79 -0.50 5.20
N ILE A 96 -14.29 -1.41 4.36
CA ILE A 96 -13.14 -1.14 3.51
C ILE A 96 -13.50 0.00 2.54
N CYS A 97 -12.60 0.98 2.40
CA CYS A 97 -12.79 2.07 1.45
C CYS A 97 -11.45 2.70 1.06
N GLY A 98 -11.51 3.63 0.09
CA GLY A 98 -10.38 4.45 -0.29
C GLY A 98 -9.26 3.64 -0.93
N ARG A 99 -8.04 3.78 -0.43
CA ARG A 99 -6.85 3.21 -1.07
C ARG A 99 -6.76 1.70 -1.00
N THR A 100 -7.14 1.11 0.13
CA THR A 100 -7.10 -0.36 0.27
C THR A 100 -8.05 -0.99 -0.73
N GLU A 101 -9.30 -0.53 -0.80
CA GLU A 101 -10.31 -1.07 -1.72
C GLU A 101 -9.82 -1.02 -3.18
N LEU A 102 -9.32 0.14 -3.61
CA LEU A 102 -8.80 0.33 -4.97
C LEU A 102 -7.59 -0.56 -5.25
N GLU A 103 -6.64 -0.65 -4.33
CA GLU A 103 -5.43 -1.46 -4.52
C GLU A 103 -5.74 -2.96 -4.53
N THR A 104 -6.61 -3.45 -3.65
CA THR A 104 -6.99 -4.87 -3.63
C THR A 104 -7.76 -5.25 -4.88
N GLN A 105 -8.67 -4.38 -5.37
CA GLN A 105 -9.39 -4.62 -6.63
C GLN A 105 -8.43 -4.64 -7.83
N ALA A 106 -7.52 -3.66 -7.92
CA ALA A 106 -6.53 -3.60 -8.99
C ALA A 106 -5.60 -4.82 -8.96
N LEU A 107 -5.03 -5.16 -7.80
CA LEU A 107 -4.14 -6.31 -7.65
C LEU A 107 -4.85 -7.63 -7.96
N ASN A 108 -6.12 -7.79 -7.58
CA ASN A 108 -6.88 -8.99 -7.91
C ASN A 108 -7.00 -9.16 -9.43
N ILE A 109 -7.44 -8.10 -10.13
CA ILE A 109 -7.56 -8.13 -11.60
C ILE A 109 -6.21 -8.42 -12.26
N LEU A 110 -5.15 -7.72 -11.85
CA LEU A 110 -3.83 -7.85 -12.47
C LEU A 110 -3.19 -9.22 -12.18
N THR A 111 -3.54 -9.84 -11.06
CA THR A 111 -3.12 -11.21 -10.73
C THR A 111 -3.84 -12.23 -11.60
N ASP A 112 -5.16 -12.09 -11.75
CA ASP A 112 -5.99 -12.98 -12.58
C ASP A 112 -5.57 -12.95 -14.06
N GLU A 113 -5.13 -11.79 -14.54
CA GLU A 113 -4.63 -11.58 -15.91
C GLU A 113 -3.13 -11.90 -16.07
N GLU A 114 -2.49 -12.41 -15.02
CA GLU A 114 -1.06 -12.74 -14.99
C GLU A 114 -0.15 -11.57 -15.46
N CYS A 115 -0.48 -10.34 -15.08
CA CYS A 115 0.28 -9.16 -15.47
C CYS A 115 1.75 -9.30 -15.03
N PRO A 116 2.72 -9.25 -15.97
CA PRO A 116 4.12 -9.51 -15.65
C PRO A 116 4.80 -8.34 -14.93
N SER A 117 4.14 -7.19 -14.85
CA SER A 117 4.70 -5.94 -14.32
C SER A 117 4.18 -5.57 -12.93
N THR A 118 3.36 -6.43 -12.31
CA THR A 118 2.81 -6.20 -10.97
C THR A 118 3.00 -7.43 -10.09
N PRO A 119 3.25 -7.24 -8.78
CA PRO A 119 3.30 -8.38 -7.86
C PRO A 119 1.94 -9.07 -7.79
N LYS A 120 1.95 -10.39 -7.72
CA LYS A 120 0.71 -11.17 -7.55
C LYS A 120 0.13 -10.97 -6.15
N LEU A 121 -1.18 -10.79 -6.07
CA LEU A 121 -1.94 -10.83 -4.83
C LEU A 121 -1.94 -12.27 -4.29
N ILE A 122 -1.54 -12.43 -3.03
CA ILE A 122 -1.51 -13.74 -2.36
C ILE A 122 -2.69 -13.86 -1.40
N ALA A 123 -2.94 -12.82 -0.61
CA ALA A 123 -4.04 -12.75 0.33
C ALA A 123 -4.31 -11.30 0.70
N TRP A 124 -5.54 -11.01 1.11
CA TRP A 124 -5.82 -9.76 1.82
C TRP A 124 -6.95 -9.99 2.82
N LYS A 125 -7.05 -9.12 3.81
CA LYS A 125 -8.19 -9.09 4.73
C LYS A 125 -8.37 -7.70 5.32
N HIS A 126 -9.56 -7.49 5.83
CA HIS A 126 -9.99 -6.30 6.52
C HIS A 126 -10.45 -6.67 7.92
N GLU A 127 -9.95 -5.96 8.93
CA GLU A 127 -10.33 -6.21 10.33
C GLU A 127 -10.64 -4.90 11.06
N ALA A 128 -11.62 -4.96 11.96
CA ALA A 128 -11.76 -3.97 13.00
C ALA A 128 -10.80 -4.32 14.15
N GLN A 129 -9.91 -3.39 14.48
CA GLN A 129 -8.95 -3.55 15.57
C GLN A 129 -9.66 -3.59 16.93
N ASP A 130 -9.29 -4.57 17.76
CA ASP A 130 -9.81 -4.67 19.13
C ASP A 130 -9.31 -3.52 20.02
N SER A 131 -10.08 -3.24 21.08
CA SER A 131 -9.86 -2.15 22.02
C SER A 131 -8.52 -2.12 22.78
N LYS A 132 -7.66 -3.15 22.66
CA LYS A 132 -6.40 -3.24 23.44
C LYS A 132 -5.30 -2.35 22.89
N TRP A 133 -5.35 -1.97 21.62
CA TRP A 133 -4.38 -1.06 21.02
C TRP A 133 -4.93 0.38 21.05
N LEU A 134 -4.38 1.21 21.94
CA LEU A 134 -4.65 2.66 22.01
C LEU A 134 -6.14 3.07 22.10
N GLY A 135 -7.00 2.19 22.61
CA GLY A 135 -8.40 2.50 22.94
C GLY A 135 -9.21 3.07 21.77
N THR A 136 -8.85 2.73 20.54
CA THR A 136 -9.48 3.28 19.34
C THR A 136 -10.01 2.12 18.51
N TRP A 137 -11.32 2.12 18.22
CA TRP A 137 -11.88 1.34 17.13
C TRP A 137 -11.17 1.81 15.87
N ARG A 138 -10.30 0.98 15.28
CA ARG A 138 -9.52 1.36 14.09
C ARG A 138 -9.70 0.29 13.04
N LEU A 139 -9.74 0.73 11.79
CA LEU A 139 -9.55 -0.18 10.69
C LEU A 139 -8.12 -0.65 10.62
N ILE A 140 -7.93 -1.93 10.32
CA ILE A 140 -6.66 -2.44 9.85
C ILE A 140 -6.84 -3.38 8.67
N ASP A 141 -6.17 -3.05 7.58
CA ASP A 141 -6.13 -3.85 6.37
C ASP A 141 -4.76 -4.50 6.21
N TYR A 142 -4.76 -5.74 5.75
CA TYR A 142 -3.55 -6.50 5.42
C TYR A 142 -3.61 -6.91 3.96
N ILE A 143 -2.56 -6.63 3.21
CA ILE A 143 -2.39 -7.07 1.83
C ILE A 143 -1.07 -7.83 1.75
N VAL A 144 -1.12 -9.11 1.41
CA VAL A 144 0.05 -9.95 1.16
C VAL A 144 0.21 -10.12 -0.34
N MET A 145 1.38 -9.78 -0.84
CA MET A 145 1.71 -9.84 -2.26
C MET A 145 3.09 -10.44 -2.48
N GLU A 146 3.31 -10.92 -3.70
CA GLU A 146 4.58 -11.48 -4.13
C GLU A 146 5.75 -10.55 -3.83
N ARG A 147 6.82 -11.12 -3.28
CA ARG A 147 8.08 -10.39 -3.12
C ARG A 147 8.87 -10.45 -4.42
N LEU A 148 8.93 -9.31 -5.12
CA LEU A 148 9.77 -9.16 -6.30
C LEU A 148 11.24 -8.95 -5.90
N GLN A 149 12.14 -9.58 -6.67
CA GLN A 149 13.57 -9.37 -6.51
C GLN A 149 13.96 -8.03 -7.12
N GLY A 150 14.77 -7.25 -6.41
CA GLY A 150 15.23 -5.96 -6.92
C GLY A 150 15.63 -4.99 -5.80
N ILE A 151 15.82 -3.74 -6.21
CA ILE A 151 16.04 -2.60 -5.32
C ILE A 151 14.88 -1.64 -5.47
N THR A 152 14.41 -1.09 -4.35
CA THR A 152 13.43 -0.01 -4.38
C THR A 152 14.08 1.21 -5.02
N LEU A 153 13.42 1.78 -6.03
CA LEU A 153 13.88 3.01 -6.66
C LEU A 153 13.59 4.17 -5.72
N SER A 154 14.62 4.98 -5.48
CA SER A 154 14.54 6.26 -4.80
C SER A 154 15.14 7.35 -5.71
N PRO A 155 14.85 8.65 -5.48
CA PRO A 155 15.50 9.73 -6.21
C PRO A 155 17.03 9.57 -6.21
N ASP A 156 17.60 9.28 -5.04
CA ASP A 156 19.04 8.99 -4.91
C ASP A 156 19.47 7.81 -5.78
N THR A 157 18.75 6.67 -5.74
CA THR A 157 19.09 5.50 -6.54
C THR A 157 19.07 5.82 -8.02
N ILE A 158 18.05 6.56 -8.48
CA ILE A 158 17.88 6.96 -9.87
C ILE A 158 19.02 7.88 -10.28
N ASP A 159 19.37 8.88 -9.47
CA ASP A 159 20.43 9.84 -9.78
C ASP A 159 21.80 9.20 -10.01
N HIS A 160 22.09 8.11 -9.31
CA HIS A 160 23.33 7.34 -9.45
C HIS A 160 23.31 6.35 -10.63
N LEU A 161 22.19 6.16 -11.33
CA LEU A 161 22.14 5.31 -12.52
C LEU A 161 22.87 5.94 -13.71
N THR A 162 23.54 5.10 -14.50
CA THR A 162 24.10 5.51 -15.79
C THR A 162 22.99 5.93 -16.75
N GLY A 163 23.30 6.77 -17.74
CA GLY A 163 22.31 7.21 -18.75
C GLY A 163 21.62 6.04 -19.47
N GLU A 164 22.37 4.98 -19.80
CA GLU A 164 21.83 3.76 -20.40
C GLU A 164 20.86 3.02 -19.47
N ARG A 165 21.17 2.95 -18.17
CA ARG A 165 20.30 2.33 -17.17
C ARG A 165 19.04 3.14 -16.92
N LYS A 166 19.14 4.48 -16.89
CA LYS A 166 17.98 5.38 -16.83
C LYS A 166 17.07 5.19 -18.04
N GLN A 167 17.63 5.12 -19.25
CA GLN A 167 16.85 4.90 -20.47
C GLN A 167 16.18 3.53 -20.48
N SER A 168 16.90 2.49 -20.04
CA SER A 168 16.35 1.14 -19.94
C SER A 168 15.21 1.06 -18.92
N LEU A 169 15.36 1.73 -17.77
CA LEU A 169 14.32 1.85 -16.75
C LEU A 169 13.08 2.55 -17.30
N ARG A 170 13.26 3.71 -17.96
CA ARG A 170 12.16 4.47 -18.59
C ARG A 170 11.40 3.62 -19.62
N LYS A 171 12.14 2.90 -20.47
CA LYS A 171 11.57 2.01 -21.48
C LYS A 171 10.73 0.91 -20.82
N ALA A 172 11.25 0.24 -19.81
CA ALA A 172 10.53 -0.81 -19.08
C ALA A 172 9.26 -0.25 -18.39
N PHE A 173 9.36 0.91 -17.75
CA PHE A 173 8.20 1.58 -17.14
C PHE A 173 7.13 1.93 -18.16
N LYS A 174 7.52 2.49 -19.31
CA LYS A 174 6.59 2.81 -20.40
C LYS A 174 5.91 1.59 -20.98
N GLU A 175 6.65 0.49 -21.17
CA GLU A 175 6.08 -0.77 -21.64
C GLU A 175 5.04 -1.33 -20.66
N ALA A 176 5.35 -1.30 -19.35
CA ALA A 176 4.41 -1.71 -18.31
C ALA A 176 3.17 -0.79 -18.24
N TYR A 177 3.36 0.52 -18.31
CA TYR A 177 2.26 1.49 -18.29
C TYR A 177 1.33 1.32 -19.48
N ASN A 178 1.89 1.20 -20.69
CA ASN A 178 1.09 0.99 -21.89
C ASN A 178 0.32 -0.34 -21.83
N TYR A 179 0.92 -1.40 -21.29
CA TYR A 179 0.19 -2.65 -21.06
C TYR A 179 -1.06 -2.44 -20.18
N LEU A 180 -0.94 -1.63 -19.11
CA LEU A 180 -2.05 -1.32 -18.21
C LEU A 180 -3.11 -0.43 -18.87
N ILE A 181 -2.72 0.61 -19.61
CA ILE A 181 -3.66 1.52 -20.29
C ILE A 181 -4.34 0.85 -21.49
N ASP A 182 -3.60 0.11 -22.32
CA ASP A 182 -4.19 -0.65 -23.43
C ASP A 182 -5.21 -1.68 -22.91
N TRP A 183 -4.92 -2.29 -21.76
CA TRP A 183 -5.86 -3.16 -21.07
C TRP A 183 -7.12 -2.42 -20.59
N GLU A 184 -6.97 -1.30 -19.88
CA GLU A 184 -8.11 -0.50 -19.41
C GLU A 184 -8.96 0.03 -20.56
N THR A 185 -8.34 0.44 -21.67
CA THR A 185 -9.02 0.98 -22.85
C THR A 185 -9.74 -0.12 -23.63
N TRP A 186 -9.15 -1.32 -23.75
CA TRP A 186 -9.81 -2.50 -24.28
C TRP A 186 -11.06 -2.87 -23.47
N ARG A 187 -10.97 -2.83 -22.14
CA ARG A 187 -12.10 -3.16 -21.24
C ARG A 187 -13.16 -2.06 -21.18
N SER A 188 -12.78 -0.79 -21.30
CA SER A 188 -13.68 0.37 -21.12
C SER A 188 -14.25 0.95 -22.42
N ARG A 189 -13.80 0.50 -23.60
CA ARG A 189 -14.14 1.09 -24.92
C ARG A 189 -13.91 2.61 -25.00
N LYS A 190 -13.01 3.14 -24.18
CA LYS A 190 -12.61 4.55 -24.24
C LYS A 190 -11.42 4.70 -25.19
N GLN A 191 -11.31 5.86 -25.82
CA GLN A 191 -10.14 6.23 -26.61
C GLN A 191 -8.96 6.34 -25.64
N GLY A 192 -7.89 5.59 -25.88
CA GLY A 192 -6.75 5.52 -24.96
C GLY A 192 -6.02 6.85 -24.82
N GLU A 193 -5.57 7.13 -23.60
CA GLU A 193 -4.62 8.21 -23.37
C GLU A 193 -3.27 7.79 -23.96
N GLU A 194 -2.78 8.55 -24.95
CA GLU A 194 -1.45 8.33 -25.51
C GLU A 194 -0.37 8.75 -24.50
N TRP A 195 0.65 7.90 -24.34
CA TRP A 195 1.80 8.20 -23.48
C TRP A 195 2.49 9.52 -23.86
N ASN A 196 2.80 10.34 -22.86
CA ASN A 196 3.55 11.58 -23.00
C ASN A 196 4.83 11.50 -22.16
N ASP A 197 6.01 11.72 -22.77
CA ASP A 197 7.29 11.64 -22.05
C ASP A 197 7.42 12.66 -20.88
N ALA A 198 6.59 13.70 -20.83
CA ALA A 198 6.46 14.55 -19.65
C ALA A 198 5.99 13.77 -18.40
N GLN A 199 5.33 12.63 -18.58
CA GLN A 199 4.93 11.73 -17.50
C GLN A 199 6.15 11.17 -16.75
N TYR A 200 7.33 11.06 -17.38
CA TYR A 200 8.53 10.66 -16.63
C TYR A 200 8.84 11.64 -15.49
N ASN A 201 8.63 12.95 -15.69
CA ASN A 201 8.86 13.93 -14.64
C ASN A 201 7.85 13.81 -13.49
N PHE A 202 6.62 13.39 -13.78
CA PHE A 202 5.60 13.16 -12.77
C PHE A 202 5.94 11.96 -11.86
N TRP A 203 6.66 10.98 -12.40
CA TRP A 203 7.08 9.76 -11.70
C TRP A 203 8.53 9.83 -11.18
N ASP A 204 9.13 11.02 -11.14
CA ASP A 204 10.54 11.23 -10.74
C ASP A 204 11.55 10.39 -11.56
N LEU A 205 11.18 10.08 -12.81
CA LEU A 205 12.02 9.39 -13.79
C LEU A 205 12.67 10.38 -14.79
N GLY A 206 12.60 11.68 -14.54
CA GLY A 206 13.06 12.79 -15.41
C GLY A 206 14.55 12.86 -15.71
#